data_AF-A0A8T4QUS4-F1
#
_entry.id   AF-A0A8T4QUS4-F1
#
_cell.length_a   1.000
_cell.length_b   1.000
_cell.length_c   1.000
_cell.angle_alpha   90.00
_cell.angle_beta   90.00
_cell.angle_gamma   90.00
#
_symmetry.space_group_name_H-M   'P 1'
#
loop_
_entity.id
_entity.type
_entity.pdbx_description
1 polymer ?
#
loop_
_entity_poly.entity_id
_entity_poly.type
_entity_poly.pdbx_seq_one_letter_code
_entity_poly.pdbx_strand_id
1 'polypeptide(L)' 'MGQQEVYDFLQTNPDDWFTSKEISDRLKISIGSVTNNLAKLRKRKEIAFKTTGNRNEYRYSFKR' A
#
# COMPACT_ATOMS: atom_id res chain seq x y z
N MET A 1 -14.79 4.20 -1.15
CA MET A 1 -14.58 2.77 -0.84
C MET A 1 -13.37 2.32 -1.66
N GLY A 2 -12.39 1.67 -1.04
CA GLY A 2 -11.07 1.37 -1.63
C GLY A 2 -9.90 1.55 -0.65
N GLN A 3 -9.99 2.51 0.27
CA GLN A 3 -8.97 2.68 1.33
C GLN A 3 -8.99 1.49 2.31
N GLN A 4 -10.18 1.04 2.71
CA GLN A 4 -10.35 -0.11 3.60
C GLN A 4 -9.80 -1.39 2.96
N GLU A 5 -10.13 -1.66 1.69
CA GLU A 5 -9.61 -2.83 0.97
C GLU A 5 -8.08 -2.86 0.87
N VAL A 6 -7.45 -1.70 0.63
CA VAL A 6 -5.98 -1.58 0.64
C VAL A 6 -5.40 -1.84 2.03
N TYR A 7 -6.07 -1.35 3.08
CA TYR A 7 -5.65 -1.60 4.45
C TYR A 7 -5.79 -3.07 4.83
N ASP A 8 -6.95 -3.68 4.55
CA ASP A 8 -7.26 -5.08 4.83
C ASP A 8 -6.30 -6.02 4.06
N PHE A 9 -5.96 -5.67 2.81
CA PHE A 9 -4.95 -6.41 2.03
C PHE A 9 -3.59 -6.43 2.74
N LEU A 10 -3.13 -5.28 3.24
CA LEU A 10 -1.87 -5.23 3.97
C LEU A 10 -2.00 -5.98 5.31
N GLN A 11 -3.11 -5.83 6.02
CA GLN A 11 -3.35 -6.51 7.30
C GLN A 11 -3.36 -8.03 7.18
N THR A 12 -3.90 -8.57 6.09
CA THR A 12 -3.91 -10.01 5.79
C THR A 12 -2.55 -10.56 5.33
N ASN A 13 -1.61 -9.68 4.97
CA ASN A 13 -0.25 -10.05 4.53
C ASN A 13 0.81 -9.23 5.32
N PRO A 14 0.87 -9.38 6.67
CA PRO A 14 1.58 -8.44 7.53
C PRO A 14 3.11 -8.50 7.45
N ASP A 15 3.67 -9.60 6.94
CA ASP A 15 5.11 -9.82 6.85
C ASP A 15 5.69 -9.46 5.47
N ASP A 16 4.80 -9.24 4.50
CA ASP A 16 5.17 -8.96 3.11
C ASP A 16 5.22 -7.47 2.81
N TRP A 17 5.99 -7.13 1.78
CA TRP A 17 6.18 -5.78 1.30
C TRP A 17 5.75 -5.67 -0.15
N PHE A 18 4.78 -4.81 -0.43
CA PHE A 18 4.20 -4.65 -1.75
C PHE A 18 4.37 -3.23 -2.29
N THR A 19 4.59 -3.12 -3.59
CA THR A 19 4.48 -1.87 -4.34
C THR A 19 3.00 -1.51 -4.58
N SER A 20 2.73 -0.24 -4.90
CA SER A 20 1.38 0.17 -5.30
C SER A 20 0.88 -0.61 -6.53
N LYS A 21 1.79 -1.00 -7.44
CA LYS A 21 1.48 -1.82 -8.63
C LYS A 21 1.01 -3.22 -8.26
N GLU A 22 1.75 -3.90 -7.38
CA GLU A 22 1.36 -5.25 -6.93
C GLU A 22 0.01 -5.25 -6.22
N ILE A 23 -0.24 -4.26 -5.36
CA ILE A 23 -1.53 -4.12 -4.67
C ILE A 23 -2.66 -3.86 -5.68
N SER A 24 -2.43 -3.00 -6.67
CA SER A 24 -3.37 -2.73 -7.77
C SER A 24 -3.71 -4.01 -8.55
N ASP A 25 -2.70 -4.81 -8.90
CA ASP A 25 -2.88 -6.04 -9.67
C ASP A 25 -3.64 -7.12 -8.87
N ARG A 26 -3.43 -7.17 -7.54
CA ARG A 26 -4.08 -8.10 -6.62
C ARG A 26 -5.53 -7.73 -6.34
N LEU A 27 -5.79 -6.46 -6.05
CA LEU A 27 -7.13 -5.96 -5.72
C LEU A 27 -7.98 -5.65 -6.96
N LYS A 28 -7.40 -5.65 -8.16
CA LYS A 28 -8.05 -5.23 -9.42
C LYS A 28 -8.61 -3.79 -9.34
N ILE A 29 -7.97 -2.94 -8.56
CA ILE A 29 -8.29 -1.52 -8.40
C ILE A 29 -7.28 -0.70 -9.22
N SER A 30 -7.67 0.48 -9.69
CA SER A 30 -6.75 1.35 -10.44
C SER A 30 -5.53 1.77 -9.60
N ILE A 31 -4.37 1.80 -10.24
CA ILE A 31 -3.08 2.17 -9.62
C ILE A 31 -3.13 3.56 -8.95
N GLY A 32 -3.84 4.52 -9.57
CA GLY A 32 -4.03 5.86 -9.02
C GLY A 32 -4.85 5.87 -7.72
N SER A 33 -5.89 5.05 -7.64
CA SER A 33 -6.70 4.90 -6.43
C SER A 33 -5.88 4.26 -5.30
N VAL A 34 -5.18 3.17 -5.59
CA VAL A 34 -4.27 2.51 -4.63
C VAL A 34 -3.21 3.47 -4.12
N THR A 35 -2.56 4.21 -5.02
CA THR A 35 -1.51 5.19 -4.65
C THR A 35 -2.07 6.30 -3.75
N ASN A 36 -3.25 6.84 -4.06
CA ASN A 36 -3.90 7.87 -3.23
C ASN A 36 -4.28 7.31 -1.85
N ASN A 37 -4.81 6.09 -1.78
CA ASN A 37 -5.16 5.44 -0.51
C ASN A 37 -3.91 5.17 0.34
N LEU A 38 -2.84 4.62 -0.24
CA LEU A 38 -1.57 4.41 0.44
C LEU A 38 -0.95 5.73 0.94
N ALA A 39 -1.06 6.81 0.16
CA ALA A 39 -0.61 8.13 0.59
C ALA A 39 -1.37 8.63 1.83
N LYS A 40 -2.70 8.41 1.89
CA LYS A 40 -3.53 8.76 3.05
C LYS A 40 -3.19 7.90 4.28
N LEU A 41 -3.10 6.58 4.11
CA LEU A 41 -2.72 5.64 5.19
C LEU A 41 -1.34 5.96 5.75
N ARG A 42 -0.38 6.28 4.86
CA ARG A 42 0.96 6.74 5.25
C ARG A 42 0.92 8.04 6.05
N LYS A 43 0.13 9.03 5.60
CA LYS A 43 -0.03 10.32 6.32
C LYS A 43 -0.59 10.11 7.74
N ARG A 44 -1.48 9.12 7.91
CA ARG A 44 -2.04 8.72 9.20
C ARG A 44 -1.13 7.79 10.01
N LYS A 45 -0.01 7.35 9.45
CA LYS A 45 0.95 6.40 10.07
C LYS A 45 0.32 5.05 10.43
N GLU A 46 -0.70 4.64 9.67
CA GLU A 46 -1.45 3.38 9.84
C GLU A 46 -0.75 2.19 9.15
N ILE A 47 0.21 2.45 8.25
CA ILE A 47 0.98 1.44 7.52
C ILE A 47 2.47 1.78 7.53
N ALA A 48 3.31 0.75 7.37
CA ALA A 48 4.75 0.92 7.18
C ALA A 48 5.05 1.17 5.70
N PHE A 49 6.09 1.97 5.43
CA PHE A 49 6.57 2.21 4.07
C PHE A 49 8.08 2.37 4.04
N LYS A 50 8.71 1.99 2.92
CA LYS A 50 10.14 2.19 2.66
C LYS A 50 10.38 2.48 1.19
N THR A 51 11.45 3.20 0.88
CA THR A 51 11.89 3.43 -0.51
C THR A 51 12.58 2.18 -1.05
N THR A 52 12.49 1.93 -2.35
CA THR A 52 13.13 0.77 -3.00
C THR A 52 14.51 1.06 -3.57
N GLY A 53 15.03 2.28 -3.39
CA GLY A 53 16.23 2.78 -4.07
C GLY A 53 15.93 3.39 -5.44
N ASN A 54 14.80 3.07 -6.05
CA ASN A 54 14.31 3.73 -7.26
C ASN A 54 13.62 5.06 -6.94
N ARG A 55 13.79 6.04 -7.83
CA ARG A 55 13.13 7.35 -7.68
C ARG A 55 11.62 7.18 -7.74
N ASN A 56 10.93 7.66 -6.70
CA ASN A 56 9.47 7.66 -6.56
C ASN A 56 8.79 6.28 -6.40
N GLU A 57 9.53 5.22 -6.07
CA GLU A 57 8.96 3.91 -5.79
C GLU A 57 9.04 3.58 -4.30
N TYR A 58 7.91 3.12 -3.75
CA TYR A 58 7.76 2.75 -2.36
C TYR A 58 7.24 1.32 -2.26
N ARG A 59 7.66 0.62 -1.20
CA ARG A 59 7.00 -0.58 -0.73
C ARG A 59 6.26 -0.29 0.55
N TYR A 60 5.15 -0.99 0.74
CA TYR A 60 4.20 -0.83 1.82
C TYR A 60 3.97 -2.18 2.49
N SER A 61 3.81 -2.15 3.81
CA SER A 61 3.53 -3.32 4.64
C SER A 61 2.61 -2.92 5.80
N PHE A 62 1.96 -3.90 6.42
CA PHE A 62 1.18 -3.63 7.62
C PHE A 62 2.08 -3.16 8.75
N LYS A 63 1.61 -2.19 9.52
CA LYS A 63 2.29 -1.75 10.72
C LYS A 63 1.69 -2.51 11.90
N ARG A 64 2.47 -3.45 12.47
CA ARG A 64 2.13 -4.12 13.73
C ARG A 64 2.15 -3.14 14.91
#